data_AF-A0A2V7AIM3-F1
#
_entry.id   AF-A0A2V7AIM3-F1
#
_cell.length_a   1.000
_cell.length_b   1.000
_cell.length_c   1.000
_cell.angle_alpha   90.00
_cell.angle_beta   90.00
_cell.angle_gamma   90.00
#
_symmetry.space_group_name_H-M   'P 1'
#
loop_
_entity.id
_entity.type
_entity.pdbx_description
1 polymer ?
#
loop_
_entity_poly.entity_id
_entity_poly.type
_entity_poly.pdbx_seq_one_letter_code
_entity_poly.pdbx_strand_id
1 'polypeptide(L)' 'MTPGDDQARSPRRRGVGRRSQLVLFSHWVEQWLVEDPNLSSAEILSRIRRSGYRGGKSALYELVRRLRLLG' A
#
# COMPACT_ATOMS: atom_id res chain seq x y z
N MET A 1 -22.34 -27.11 21.44
CA MET A 1 -21.85 -27.43 20.08
C MET A 1 -21.87 -26.13 19.29
N THR A 2 -20.71 -25.56 19.00
CA THR A 2 -20.59 -24.27 18.29
C THR A 2 -20.29 -24.55 16.83
N PRO A 3 -21.12 -24.14 15.86
CA PRO A 3 -20.66 -24.06 14.48
C PRO A 3 -19.86 -22.76 14.32
N GLY A 4 -18.54 -22.88 14.44
CA GLY A 4 -17.62 -21.96 13.78
C GLY A 4 -17.41 -22.47 12.36
N ASP A 5 -17.65 -21.62 11.36
CA ASP A 5 -16.87 -21.47 10.12
C ASP A 5 -17.68 -20.57 9.14
N ASP A 6 -17.40 -19.26 9.11
CA ASP A 6 -17.74 -18.40 7.95
C ASP A 6 -16.71 -17.29 7.81
N GLN A 7 -15.42 -17.64 7.92
CA GLN A 7 -14.31 -16.72 7.68
C GLN A 7 -13.69 -16.96 6.31
N ALA A 8 -14.54 -17.06 5.28
CA ALA A 8 -14.13 -17.21 3.88
C ALA A 8 -14.62 -16.04 3.02
N ARG A 9 -14.46 -14.79 3.48
CA ARG A 9 -14.68 -13.62 2.62
C ARG A 9 -13.41 -13.23 1.88
N SER A 10 -13.01 -14.08 0.95
CA SER A 10 -11.99 -13.81 -0.07
C SER A 10 -12.27 -12.46 -0.77
N PRO A 11 -11.37 -11.45 -0.70
CA PRO A 11 -11.60 -10.19 -1.40
C PRO A 11 -11.37 -10.40 -2.91
N ARG A 12 -12.48 -10.68 -3.60
CA ARG A 12 -12.72 -10.54 -5.04
C ARG A 12 -11.88 -9.42 -5.67
N ARG A 13 -11.06 -9.81 -6.65
CA ARG A 13 -10.69 -9.08 -7.88
C ARG A 13 -10.71 -7.54 -7.79
N ARG A 14 -9.61 -6.91 -7.33
CA ARG A 14 -9.40 -5.44 -7.39
C ARG A 14 -7.97 -5.07 -7.82
N GLY A 15 -7.45 -5.73 -8.85
CA GLY A 15 -6.03 -5.63 -9.24
C GLY A 15 -5.67 -4.48 -10.19
N VAL A 16 -6.60 -3.99 -11.01
CA VAL A 16 -6.23 -3.13 -12.15
C VAL A 16 -6.37 -1.63 -11.83
N GLY A 17 -7.52 -1.16 -11.33
CA GLY A 17 -7.69 0.27 -10.96
C GLY A 17 -6.95 0.71 -9.69
N ARG A 18 -6.63 -0.24 -8.78
CA ARG A 18 -5.92 0.05 -7.52
C ARG A 18 -4.43 0.36 -7.73
N ARG A 19 -3.82 -0.26 -8.74
CA ARG A 19 -2.42 0.03 -9.10
C ARG A 19 -2.31 1.40 -9.77
N SER A 20 -3.27 1.79 -10.61
CA SER A 20 -3.25 3.08 -11.30
C SER A 20 -3.21 4.29 -10.35
N GLN A 21 -3.93 4.25 -9.23
CA GLN A 21 -3.82 5.32 -8.23
C GLN A 21 -2.48 5.30 -7.50
N LEU A 22 -1.92 4.13 -7.20
CA LEU A 22 -0.61 4.03 -6.56
C LEU A 22 0.52 4.49 -7.48
N VAL A 23 0.40 4.33 -8.80
CA VAL A 23 1.37 4.84 -9.78
C VAL A 23 1.44 6.38 -9.72
N LEU A 24 0.33 7.07 -9.43
CA LEU A 24 0.36 8.53 -9.22
C LEU A 24 1.14 8.92 -7.95
N PHE A 25 1.15 8.05 -6.94
CA PHE A 25 1.86 8.29 -5.69
C PHE A 25 3.26 7.67 -5.66
N SER A 26 3.61 6.77 -6.58
CA SER A 26 4.86 6.00 -6.51
C SER A 26 6.10 6.87 -6.61
N HIS A 27 6.04 7.91 -7.46
CA HIS A 27 7.12 8.89 -7.57
C HIS A 27 7.37 9.62 -6.24
N TRP A 28 6.30 10.06 -5.57
CA TRP A 28 6.41 10.71 -4.25
C TRP A 28 6.96 9.76 -3.17
N VAL A 29 6.53 8.50 -3.19
CA VAL A 29 7.01 7.47 -2.26
C VAL A 29 8.48 7.16 -2.49
N GLU A 30 8.92 7.07 -3.74
CA GLU A 30 10.33 6.89 -4.11
C GLU A 30 11.19 8.05 -3.63
N GLN A 31 10.78 9.29 -3.91
CA GLN A 31 11.50 10.48 -3.43
C GLN A 31 11.66 10.47 -1.91
N TRP A 32 10.60 10.20 -1.15
CA TRP A 32 10.70 10.12 0.30
C TRP A 32 11.62 9.01 0.81
N LEU A 33 11.71 7.88 0.10
CA LEU A 33 12.62 6.78 0.46
C LEU A 33 14.07 7.06 0.05
N VAL A 34 14.29 7.87 -0.99
CA VAL A 34 15.63 8.37 -1.36
C VAL A 34 16.12 9.39 -0.33
N GLU A 35 15.24 10.29 0.12
CA GLU A 35 15.54 11.27 1.17
C GLU A 35 15.74 10.62 2.55
N ASP A 36 14.86 9.69 2.92
CA ASP A 36 14.93 8.95 4.18
C ASP A 36 14.59 7.46 3.98
N PRO A 37 15.59 6.57 3.81
CA PRO A 37 15.33 5.14 3.58
C PRO A 37 14.68 4.45 4.78
N ASN A 38 14.85 5.02 5.99
CA ASN A 38 14.29 4.54 7.24
C ASN A 38 12.82 4.94 7.45
N LEU A 39 12.24 5.75 6.55
CA LEU A 39 10.89 6.28 6.71
C LEU A 39 9.86 5.16 6.83
N SER A 40 9.10 5.14 7.92
CA SER A 40 8.15 4.05 8.16
C SER A 40 7.09 3.96 7.07
N SER A 41 6.82 2.74 6.60
CA SER A 41 5.76 2.47 5.63
C SER A 41 4.37 2.95 6.12
N ALA A 42 4.17 3.00 7.45
CA ALA A 42 2.96 3.55 8.07
C ALA A 42 2.88 5.09 7.93
N GLU A 43 4.02 5.78 8.01
CA GLU A 43 4.12 7.23 7.82
C GLU A 43 3.82 7.59 6.36
N ILE A 44 4.41 6.85 5.42
CA ILE A 44 4.14 6.98 3.98
C ILE A 44 2.64 6.80 3.71
N LEU A 45 2.01 5.79 4.32
CA LEU A 45 0.57 5.56 4.22
C LEU A 45 -0.24 6.75 4.74
N SER A 46 0.18 7.31 5.88
CA SER A 46 -0.48 8.47 6.48
C SER A 46 -0.42 9.70 5.56
N ARG A 47 0.74 9.96 4.95
CA ARG A 47 0.94 11.08 4.00
C ARG A 47 0.06 10.96 2.75
N ILE A 48 0.06 9.80 2.10
CA ILE A 48 -0.77 9.61 0.90
C ILE A 48 -2.27 9.62 1.22
N ARG A 49 -2.68 9.14 2.40
CA ARG A 49 -4.09 9.20 2.83
C ARG A 49 -4.56 10.63 3.04
N ARG A 50 -3.71 11.49 3.61
CA ARG A 50 -3.96 12.93 3.68
C ARG A 50 -4.12 13.56 2.29
N SER A 51 -3.41 13.03 1.30
CA SER A 51 -3.49 13.44 -0.10
C SER A 51 -4.69 12.85 -0.86
N GLY A 52 -5.58 12.11 -0.19
CA GLY A 52 -6.79 11.54 -0.79
C GLY A 52 -6.67 10.07 -1.23
N TYR A 53 -5.58 9.38 -0.92
CA TYR A 53 -5.43 7.96 -1.24
C TYR A 53 -6.47 7.10 -0.51
N ARG A 54 -7.38 6.51 -1.29
CA ARG A 54 -8.42 5.57 -0.83
C ARG A 54 -8.05 4.10 -1.09
N GLY A 55 -6.88 3.84 -1.67
CA GLY A 55 -6.45 2.48 -2.01
C GLY A 55 -6.07 1.65 -0.78
N GLY A 56 -5.82 0.36 -1.00
CA GLY A 56 -5.55 -0.59 0.08
C GLY A 56 -4.16 -0.39 0.70
N LYS A 57 -4.06 -0.58 2.02
CA LYS A 57 -2.79 -0.53 2.76
C LYS A 57 -1.76 -1.52 2.21
N SER A 58 -2.18 -2.76 1.92
CA SER A 58 -1.30 -3.83 1.41
C SER A 58 -0.61 -3.48 0.10
N ALA A 59 -1.29 -2.75 -0.79
CA ALA A 59 -0.71 -2.40 -2.08
C ALA A 59 0.39 -1.33 -1.93
N LEU A 60 0.27 -0.44 -0.94
CA LEU A 60 1.34 0.47 -0.58
C LEU A 60 2.52 -0.27 0.06
N TYR A 61 2.26 -1.15 1.03
CA TYR A 61 3.32 -1.90 1.68
C TYR A 61 4.15 -2.70 0.68
N GLU A 62 3.49 -3.34 -0.29
CA GLU A 62 4.16 -4.05 -1.38
C GLU A 62 5.00 -3.12 -2.27
N LEU A 63 4.51 -1.91 -2.57
CA LEU A 63 5.26 -0.90 -3.33
C LEU A 63 6.52 -0.47 -2.57
N VAL A 64 6.37 -0.07 -1.30
CA VAL A 64 7.48 0.37 -0.45
C VAL A 64 8.51 -0.74 -0.28
N ARG A 65 8.06 -1.98 -0.09
CA ARG A 65 8.95 -3.15 0.00
C ARG A 65 9.74 -3.34 -1.29
N ARG A 66 9.12 -3.20 -2.47
CA ARG A 66 9.81 -3.30 -3.76
C ARG A 66 10.83 -2.18 -3.95
N LEU A 67 10.47 -0.94 -3.62
CA LEU A 67 11.38 0.21 -3.73
C LEU A 67 12.62 0.03 -2.83
N ARG A 68 12.45 -0.48 -1.61
CA ARG A 68 13.58 -0.83 -0.72
C ARG A 68 14.46 -1.99 -1.19
N LEU A 69 13.95 -2.84 -2.08
CA LEU A 69 14.73 -3.93 -2.68
C LEU A 69 15.46 -3.48 -3.94
N LEU A 70 15.10 -2.32 -4.51
CA LEU A 70 15.68 -1.77 -5.73
C LEU A 70 16.81 -0.78 -5.46
N GLY A 71 16.84 -0.15 -4.29
CA GLY A 71 17.97 0.65 -3.77
C GLY A 71 18.86 -0.17 -2.85
#